data_AF-A0A191WBZ5-F1
#
_entry.id   AF-A0A191WBZ5-F1
#
_cell.length_a   1.000
_cell.length_b   1.000
_cell.length_c   1.000
_cell.angle_alpha   90.00
_cell.angle_beta   90.00
_cell.angle_gamma   90.00
#
_symmetry.space_group_name_H-M   'P 1'
#
loop_
_entity.id
_entity.type
_entity.pdbx_description
1 polymer ?
#
loop_
_entity_poly.entity_id
_entity_poly.type
_entity_poly.pdbx_seq_one_letter_code
_entity_poly.pdbx_strand_id
1 'polypeptide(L)'
;MFLLTGGFLTFLFTRSNEDRKAAREQAATWREDLLDRGAHLLDAADTVRSLGLLSLNRTSSQFAQVVVTRGKAAAEELVLKSRRVALVMPSDWEEDLQAVVAWTTMVITPPFQNEGQLFALQKQLEAIRTLESRLRQLRRLAPLKRGDSDHSWLPDMAEKAMASLKEEVARESAVPGEGRPPKSASSGLEADPITPPEDVRKPAIG
;
A
#
# COMPACT_ATOMS: atom_id res chain seq x y z
N MET A 1 -63.88 -16.02 -3.14
CA MET A 1 -62.55 -16.52 -3.60
C MET A 1 -61.51 -15.41 -3.82
N PHE A 2 -61.90 -14.18 -4.20
CA PHE A 2 -60.97 -13.07 -4.50
C PHE A 2 -60.18 -12.49 -3.29
N LEU A 3 -60.70 -12.58 -2.07
CA LEU A 3 -60.03 -12.07 -0.86
C LEU A 3 -58.85 -12.97 -0.39
N LEU A 4 -58.93 -14.28 -0.64
CA LEU A 4 -57.88 -15.22 -0.26
C LEU A 4 -56.68 -15.17 -1.21
N THR A 5 -56.91 -14.94 -2.51
CA THR A 5 -55.84 -14.75 -3.49
C THR A 5 -55.12 -13.41 -3.32
N GLY A 6 -55.85 -12.33 -2.98
CA GLY A 6 -55.25 -11.03 -2.67
C GLY A 6 -54.28 -11.07 -1.48
N GLY A 7 -54.72 -11.66 -0.35
CA GLY A 7 -53.87 -11.80 0.84
C GLY A 7 -52.63 -12.67 0.62
N PHE A 8 -52.74 -13.73 -0.18
CA PHE A 8 -51.61 -14.60 -0.52
C PHE A 8 -50.57 -13.90 -1.41
N LEU A 9 -51.01 -13.11 -2.40
CA LEU A 9 -50.11 -12.29 -3.22
C LEU A 9 -49.39 -11.23 -2.37
N THR A 10 -50.11 -10.53 -1.49
CA THR A 10 -49.47 -9.56 -0.57
C THR A 10 -48.45 -10.26 0.33
N PHE A 11 -48.75 -11.43 0.88
CA PHE A 11 -47.80 -12.20 1.68
C PHE A 11 -46.53 -12.59 0.90
N LEU A 12 -46.66 -13.06 -0.34
CA LEU A 12 -45.51 -13.38 -1.20
C LEU A 12 -44.66 -12.13 -1.53
N PHE A 13 -45.30 -10.99 -1.80
CA PHE A 13 -44.60 -9.73 -2.06
C PHE A 13 -43.89 -9.19 -0.83
N THR A 14 -44.52 -9.26 0.35
CA THR A 14 -43.91 -8.84 1.61
C THR A 14 -42.70 -9.72 1.94
N ARG A 15 -42.85 -11.04 1.84
CA ARG A 15 -41.75 -11.99 2.05
C ARG A 15 -40.60 -11.79 1.07
N SER A 16 -40.89 -11.58 -0.21
CA SER A 16 -39.86 -11.27 -1.22
C SER A 16 -39.14 -9.95 -0.93
N ASN A 17 -39.84 -8.94 -0.42
CA ASN A 17 -39.23 -7.67 -0.02
C ASN A 17 -38.38 -7.81 1.25
N GLU A 18 -38.80 -8.62 2.21
CA GLU A 18 -38.03 -8.95 3.42
C GLU A 18 -36.75 -9.71 3.05
N ASP A 19 -36.83 -10.73 2.19
CA ASP A 19 -35.66 -11.48 1.72
C ASP A 19 -34.67 -10.55 0.98
N ARG A 20 -35.18 -9.65 0.12
CA ARG A 20 -34.36 -8.64 -0.58
C ARG A 20 -33.74 -7.63 0.38
N LYS A 21 -34.43 -7.27 1.46
CA LYS A 21 -33.91 -6.36 2.48
C LYS A 21 -32.79 -7.03 3.28
N ALA A 22 -33.02 -8.27 3.74
CA ALA A 22 -32.02 -9.07 4.44
C ALA A 22 -30.77 -9.29 3.57
N ALA A 23 -30.94 -9.60 2.27
CA ALA A 23 -29.82 -9.75 1.35
C ALA A 23 -29.01 -8.45 1.16
N ARG A 24 -29.67 -7.28 1.18
CA ARG A 24 -28.97 -5.97 1.11
C ARG A 24 -28.21 -5.65 2.37
N GLU A 25 -28.79 -5.93 3.54
CA GLU A 25 -28.14 -5.73 4.83
C GLU A 25 -26.92 -6.64 4.97
N GLN A 26 -27.04 -7.92 4.61
CA GLN A 26 -25.91 -8.86 4.56
C GLN A 26 -24.81 -8.38 3.59
N ALA A 27 -25.18 -7.91 2.40
CA ALA A 27 -24.22 -7.38 1.45
C ALA A 27 -23.51 -6.11 1.95
N ALA A 28 -24.19 -5.26 2.73
CA ALA A 28 -23.57 -4.09 3.36
C ALA A 28 -22.55 -4.52 4.41
N THR A 29 -22.92 -5.44 5.31
CA THR A 29 -22.02 -5.98 6.33
C THR A 29 -20.80 -6.66 5.72
N TRP A 30 -20.97 -7.45 4.66
CA TRP A 30 -19.84 -8.08 3.97
C TRP A 30 -18.89 -7.08 3.32
N ARG A 31 -19.42 -5.96 2.79
CA ARG A 31 -18.57 -4.89 2.23
C ARG A 31 -17.80 -4.17 3.32
N GLU A 32 -18.42 -3.88 4.46
CA GLU A 32 -17.76 -3.27 5.61
C GLU A 32 -16.66 -4.19 6.15
N ASP A 33 -16.95 -5.48 6.32
CA ASP A 33 -15.97 -6.49 6.74
C ASP A 33 -14.79 -6.59 5.77
N LEU A 34 -15.06 -6.56 4.46
CA LEU A 34 -14.02 -6.60 3.43
C LEU A 34 -13.15 -5.34 3.45
N LEU A 35 -13.75 -4.16 3.65
CA LEU A 35 -13.02 -2.89 3.77
C LEU A 35 -12.12 -2.88 5.00
N ASP A 36 -12.65 -3.28 6.15
CA ASP A 36 -11.92 -3.31 7.42
C ASP A 36 -10.74 -4.30 7.36
N ARG A 37 -11.01 -5.54 6.96
CA ARG A 37 -9.98 -6.57 6.81
C ARG A 37 -8.96 -6.22 5.72
N GLY A 38 -9.42 -5.62 4.63
CA GLY A 38 -8.57 -5.10 3.55
C GLY A 38 -7.62 -4.02 4.06
N ALA A 39 -8.12 -3.05 4.82
CA ALA A 39 -7.29 -1.99 5.41
C ALA A 39 -6.23 -2.57 6.37
N HIS A 40 -6.63 -3.52 7.22
CA HIS A 40 -5.68 -4.20 8.11
C HIS A 40 -4.57 -4.93 7.34
N LEU A 41 -4.89 -5.61 6.24
CA LEU A 41 -3.90 -6.26 5.38
C LEU A 41 -2.91 -5.24 4.78
N LEU A 42 -3.41 -4.10 4.28
CA LEU A 42 -2.56 -3.06 3.71
C LEU A 42 -1.59 -2.49 4.75
N ASP A 43 -2.05 -2.26 5.98
CA ASP A 43 -1.22 -1.81 7.10
C ASP A 43 -0.10 -2.82 7.46
N ALA A 44 -0.41 -4.13 7.42
CA ALA A 44 0.62 -5.15 7.59
C ALA A 44 1.62 -5.19 6.41
N ALA A 45 1.15 -4.99 5.18
CA ALA A 45 2.02 -4.91 4.01
C ALA A 45 2.96 -3.70 4.08
N ASP A 46 2.49 -2.55 4.56
CA ASP A 46 3.30 -1.36 4.79
C ASP A 46 4.32 -1.56 5.93
N THR A 47 3.94 -2.28 6.98
CA THR A 47 4.89 -2.68 8.04
C THR A 47 6.04 -3.51 7.47
N VAL A 48 5.73 -4.51 6.65
CA VAL A 48 6.74 -5.33 5.96
C VAL A 48 7.60 -4.49 5.01
N ARG A 49 6.97 -3.55 4.29
CA ARG A 49 7.67 -2.63 3.40
C ARG A 49 8.67 -1.75 4.14
N SER A 50 8.31 -1.24 5.32
CA SER A 50 9.20 -0.44 6.16
C SER A 50 10.47 -1.22 6.55
N LEU A 51 10.35 -2.52 6.83
CA LEU A 51 11.48 -3.41 7.09
C LEU A 51 12.35 -3.58 5.84
N GLY A 52 11.73 -3.74 4.67
CA GLY A 52 12.44 -3.78 3.38
C GLY A 52 13.24 -2.51 3.10
N LEU A 53 12.64 -1.34 3.30
CA LEU A 53 13.31 -0.04 3.11
C LEU A 53 14.50 0.15 4.05
N LEU A 54 14.36 -0.26 5.32
CA LEU A 54 15.46 -0.21 6.30
C LEU A 54 16.65 -1.11 5.94
N SER A 55 16.46 -2.05 5.01
CA SER A 55 17.50 -3.00 4.62
C SER A 55 18.25 -2.66 3.33
N LEU A 56 17.77 -1.69 2.54
CA LEU A 56 18.40 -1.30 1.27
C LEU A 56 19.86 -0.85 1.41
N ASN A 57 20.23 -0.30 2.57
CA ASN A 57 21.59 0.17 2.86
C ASN A 57 22.44 -0.83 3.67
N ARG A 58 21.93 -2.05 3.88
CA ARG A 58 22.57 -3.07 4.73
C ARG A 58 23.14 -4.19 3.90
N THR A 59 24.17 -4.86 4.42
CA THR A 59 24.67 -6.10 3.81
C THR A 59 23.65 -7.23 3.99
N SER A 60 23.69 -8.25 3.13
CA SER A 60 22.73 -9.37 3.17
C SER A 60 22.71 -10.10 4.53
N SER A 61 23.84 -10.15 5.24
CA SER A 61 23.93 -10.73 6.58
C SER A 61 23.22 -9.88 7.65
N GLN A 62 23.37 -8.56 7.59
CA GLN A 62 22.65 -7.63 8.46
C GLN A 62 21.15 -7.63 8.17
N PHE A 63 20.76 -7.75 6.90
CA PHE A 63 19.37 -7.90 6.50
C PHE A 63 18.75 -9.18 7.06
N ALA A 64 19.44 -10.32 6.91
CA ALA A 64 18.96 -11.59 7.45
C ALA A 64 18.73 -11.52 8.97
N GLN A 65 19.61 -10.86 9.72
CA GLN A 65 19.42 -10.65 11.16
C GLN A 65 18.17 -9.80 11.46
N VAL A 66 17.90 -8.77 10.67
CA VAL A 66 16.73 -7.88 10.84
C VAL A 66 15.44 -8.63 10.49
N VAL A 67 15.44 -9.43 9.43
CA VAL A 67 14.29 -10.26 9.04
C VAL A 67 14.01 -11.33 10.10
N VAL A 68 15.05 -11.99 10.64
CA VAL A 68 14.86 -12.99 11.70
C VAL A 68 14.32 -12.37 12.98
N THR A 69 14.80 -11.19 13.37
CA THR A 69 14.42 -10.54 14.64
C THR A 69 13.10 -9.78 14.58
N ARG A 70 12.79 -9.13 13.45
CA ARG A 70 11.61 -8.26 13.29
C ARG A 70 10.67 -8.71 12.17
N GLY A 71 11.20 -9.34 11.13
CA GLY A 71 10.44 -9.80 9.97
C GLY A 71 9.53 -10.99 10.28
N LYS A 72 9.87 -11.86 11.24
CA LYS A 72 9.03 -13.01 11.60
C LYS A 72 7.63 -12.58 12.06
N ALA A 73 7.54 -11.64 13.00
CA ALA A 73 6.25 -11.16 13.51
C ALA A 73 5.43 -10.49 12.40
N ALA A 74 6.07 -9.66 11.56
CA ALA A 74 5.43 -9.00 10.44
C ALA A 74 4.93 -9.99 9.37
N ALA A 75 5.68 -11.07 9.12
CA ALA A 75 5.29 -12.13 8.19
C ALA A 75 4.09 -12.94 8.72
N GLU A 76 4.11 -13.31 10.00
CA GLU A 76 2.98 -14.00 10.64
C GLU A 76 1.72 -13.14 10.62
N GLU A 77 1.85 -11.85 10.91
CA GLU A 77 0.74 -10.90 10.88
C GLU A 77 0.18 -10.74 9.45
N LEU A 78 1.05 -10.64 8.44
CA LEU A 78 0.65 -10.61 7.03
C LEU A 78 -0.14 -11.86 6.63
N VAL A 79 0.34 -13.05 6.99
CA VAL A 79 -0.33 -14.32 6.67
C VAL A 79 -1.67 -14.43 7.38
N LEU A 80 -1.76 -13.99 8.64
CA LEU A 80 -3.01 -14.01 9.38
C LEU A 80 -4.04 -13.05 8.75
N LYS A 81 -3.63 -11.83 8.45
CA LYS A 81 -4.51 -10.81 7.85
C LYS A 81 -4.93 -11.23 6.43
N SER A 82 -4.03 -11.74 5.61
CA SER A 82 -4.36 -12.18 4.25
C SER A 82 -5.39 -13.32 4.23
N ARG A 83 -5.24 -14.31 5.12
CA ARG A 83 -6.24 -15.38 5.31
C ARG A 83 -7.59 -14.82 5.73
N ARG A 84 -7.63 -13.82 6.61
CA ARG A 84 -8.88 -13.18 7.04
C ARG A 84 -9.57 -12.43 5.91
N VAL A 85 -8.83 -11.78 5.02
CA VAL A 85 -9.40 -11.12 3.84
C VAL A 85 -9.89 -12.16 2.85
N ALA A 86 -9.14 -13.23 2.59
CA ALA A 86 -9.52 -14.30 1.67
C ALA A 86 -10.88 -14.93 1.98
N LEU A 87 -11.29 -14.96 3.25
CA LEU A 87 -12.61 -15.48 3.68
C LEU A 87 -13.80 -14.62 3.23
N VAL A 88 -13.60 -13.33 3.02
CA VAL A 88 -14.66 -12.37 2.68
C VAL A 88 -14.48 -11.75 1.30
N MET A 89 -13.39 -12.11 0.60
CA MET A 89 -13.02 -11.52 -0.67
C MET A 89 -13.80 -12.14 -1.83
N PRO A 90 -14.31 -11.33 -2.78
CA PRO A 90 -14.81 -11.81 -4.05
C PRO A 90 -13.75 -12.57 -4.85
N SER A 91 -14.13 -13.66 -5.52
CA SER A 91 -13.19 -14.48 -6.29
C SER A 91 -12.50 -13.73 -7.44
N ASP A 92 -13.13 -12.68 -7.98
CA ASP A 92 -12.56 -11.83 -9.03
C ASP A 92 -11.40 -10.93 -8.54
N TRP A 93 -11.12 -10.91 -7.23
CA TRP A 93 -10.05 -10.12 -6.61
C TRP A 93 -8.91 -11.00 -6.10
N GLU A 94 -9.02 -12.32 -6.24
CA GLU A 94 -8.05 -13.26 -5.67
C GLU A 94 -6.64 -13.02 -6.23
N GLU A 95 -6.51 -12.69 -7.51
CA GLU A 95 -5.23 -12.36 -8.15
C GLU A 95 -4.56 -11.14 -7.51
N ASP A 96 -5.33 -10.10 -7.17
CA ASP A 96 -4.79 -8.88 -6.55
C ASP A 96 -4.31 -9.17 -5.12
N LEU A 97 -5.06 -9.97 -4.36
CA LEU A 97 -4.65 -10.42 -3.03
C LEU A 97 -3.36 -11.25 -3.10
N GLN A 98 -3.32 -12.23 -4.00
CA GLN A 98 -2.16 -13.08 -4.19
C GLN A 98 -0.94 -12.23 -4.60
N ALA A 99 -1.11 -11.23 -5.47
CA ALA A 99 -0.05 -10.30 -5.83
C ALA A 99 0.48 -9.51 -4.63
N VAL A 100 -0.41 -8.95 -3.79
CA VAL A 100 0.01 -8.22 -2.57
C VAL A 100 0.80 -9.15 -1.65
N VAL A 101 0.30 -10.36 -1.39
CA VAL A 101 0.96 -11.32 -0.48
C VAL A 101 2.31 -11.78 -1.06
N ALA A 102 2.37 -12.12 -2.35
CA ALA A 102 3.57 -12.61 -3.00
C ALA A 102 4.68 -11.55 -3.01
N TRP A 103 4.38 -10.34 -3.48
CA TRP A 103 5.38 -9.26 -3.52
C TRP A 103 5.81 -8.80 -2.14
N THR A 104 4.87 -8.73 -1.18
CA THR A 104 5.21 -8.41 0.22
C THR A 104 6.11 -9.47 0.85
N THR A 105 5.87 -10.75 0.55
CA THR A 105 6.73 -11.84 1.03
C THR A 105 8.12 -11.78 0.39
N MET A 106 8.20 -11.45 -0.91
CA MET A 106 9.49 -11.27 -1.60
C MET A 106 10.33 -10.14 -0.98
N VAL A 107 9.72 -9.06 -0.49
CA VAL A 107 10.44 -7.94 0.15
C VAL A 107 11.24 -8.37 1.39
N ILE A 108 10.78 -9.39 2.12
CA ILE A 108 11.44 -9.93 3.32
C ILE A 108 12.20 -11.23 3.09
N THR A 109 12.14 -11.81 1.88
CA THR A 109 12.87 -13.04 1.57
C THR A 109 14.29 -12.69 1.11
N PRO A 110 15.35 -13.05 1.86
CA PRO A 110 16.72 -12.99 1.33
C PRO A 110 16.88 -14.09 0.25
N PRO A 111 17.54 -13.87 -0.90
CA PRO A 111 18.63 -12.92 -1.18
C PRO A 111 18.36 -12.08 -2.46
N PHE A 112 18.00 -10.81 -2.31
CA PHE A 112 18.04 -9.88 -3.43
C PHE A 112 19.20 -8.92 -3.23
N GLN A 113 20.08 -8.81 -4.22
CA GLN A 113 20.94 -7.64 -4.37
C GLN A 113 20.05 -6.38 -4.41
N ASN A 114 20.59 -5.20 -4.09
CA ASN A 114 19.83 -3.95 -3.96
C ASN A 114 18.80 -3.73 -5.10
N GLU A 115 19.16 -4.04 -6.34
CA GLU A 115 18.27 -3.91 -7.51
C GLU A 115 17.03 -4.82 -7.45
N GLY A 116 17.19 -6.10 -7.06
CA GLY A 116 16.07 -7.03 -6.93
C GLY A 116 15.13 -6.65 -5.78
N GLN A 117 15.67 -6.07 -4.71
CA GLN A 117 14.87 -5.59 -3.58
C GLN A 117 14.09 -4.32 -3.95
N LEU A 118 14.70 -3.40 -4.69
CA LEU A 118 14.02 -2.23 -5.24
C LEU A 118 12.88 -2.63 -6.19
N PHE A 119 13.11 -3.62 -7.04
CA PHE A 119 12.07 -4.16 -7.92
C PHE A 119 10.91 -4.77 -7.12
N ALA A 120 11.20 -5.58 -6.10
CA ALA A 120 10.17 -6.15 -5.23
C ALA A 120 9.36 -5.08 -4.50
N LEU A 121 10.01 -4.03 -3.98
CA LEU A 121 9.35 -2.89 -3.34
C LEU A 121 8.45 -2.11 -4.31
N GLN A 122 8.90 -1.91 -5.54
CA GLN A 122 8.10 -1.26 -6.58
C GLN A 122 6.85 -2.09 -6.90
N LYS A 123 7.03 -3.41 -7.14
CA LYS A 123 5.92 -4.31 -7.45
C LYS A 123 4.93 -4.46 -6.30
N GLN A 124 5.43 -4.46 -5.07
CA GLN A 124 4.60 -4.44 -3.88
C GLN A 124 3.71 -3.20 -3.85
N LEU A 125 4.26 -2.02 -4.12
CA LEU A 125 3.51 -0.76 -4.14
C LEU A 125 2.49 -0.71 -5.29
N GLU A 126 2.81 -1.26 -6.45
CA GLU A 126 1.85 -1.42 -7.56
C GLU A 126 0.66 -2.30 -7.12
N ALA A 127 0.93 -3.46 -6.51
CA ALA A 127 -0.11 -4.36 -6.02
C ALA A 127 -0.98 -3.74 -4.91
N ILE A 128 -0.36 -3.04 -3.95
CA ILE A 128 -1.07 -2.32 -2.88
C ILE A 128 -2.03 -1.28 -3.48
N ARG A 129 -1.57 -0.48 -4.44
CA ARG A 129 -2.40 0.55 -5.08
C ARG A 129 -3.58 -0.04 -5.84
N THR A 130 -3.39 -1.16 -6.52
CA THR A 130 -4.48 -1.86 -7.22
C THR A 130 -5.54 -2.34 -6.24
N LEU A 131 -5.14 -3.03 -5.18
CA LEU A 131 -6.08 -3.51 -4.16
C LEU A 131 -6.77 -2.34 -3.44
N GLU A 132 -6.03 -1.30 -3.10
CA GLU A 132 -6.58 -0.09 -2.48
C GLU A 132 -7.61 0.60 -3.40
N SER A 133 -7.32 0.70 -4.70
CA SER A 133 -8.26 1.24 -5.69
C SER A 133 -9.57 0.44 -5.72
N ARG A 134 -9.50 -0.90 -5.71
CA ARG A 134 -10.68 -1.76 -5.65
C ARG A 134 -11.46 -1.58 -4.34
N LEU A 135 -10.78 -1.52 -3.20
CA LEU A 135 -11.41 -1.24 -1.90
C LEU A 135 -12.10 0.14 -1.91
N ARG A 136 -11.46 1.18 -2.45
CA ARG A 136 -12.07 2.51 -2.60
C ARG A 136 -13.30 2.50 -3.52
N GLN A 137 -13.32 1.65 -4.55
CA GLN A 137 -14.50 1.48 -5.41
C GLN A 137 -15.69 0.92 -4.62
N LEU A 138 -15.50 -0.01 -3.68
CA LEU A 138 -16.59 -0.48 -2.82
C LEU A 138 -17.21 0.65 -1.99
N ARG A 139 -16.39 1.60 -1.51
CA ARG A 139 -16.86 2.79 -0.79
C ARG A 139 -17.60 3.79 -1.68
N ARG A 140 -17.30 3.82 -2.98
CA ARG A 140 -17.92 4.74 -3.97
C ARG A 140 -19.10 4.13 -4.75
N LEU A 141 -19.37 2.82 -4.60
CA LEU A 141 -20.41 2.08 -5.33
C LEU A 141 -21.71 1.86 -4.51
N ALA A 142 -22.22 2.93 -3.90
CA ALA A 142 -23.62 2.98 -3.52
C ALA A 142 -24.38 3.94 -4.44
N PRO A 143 -24.93 3.48 -5.59
CA PRO A 143 -26.00 4.23 -6.23
C PRO A 143 -27.28 3.95 -5.43
N LEU A 144 -27.55 4.78 -4.42
CA LEU A 144 -28.89 4.88 -3.87
C LEU A 144 -29.74 5.72 -4.83
N LYS A 145 -30.87 5.14 -5.25
CA LYS A 145 -31.89 5.82 -6.04
C LYS A 145 -32.25 7.14 -5.36
N ARG A 146 -31.93 8.22 -6.08
CA ARG A 146 -32.53 9.56 -6.08
C ARG A 146 -33.73 9.71 -5.14
N GLY A 147 -33.48 10.36 -4.00
CA GLY A 147 -34.46 11.21 -3.32
C GLY A 147 -33.81 12.59 -3.25
N ASP A 148 -34.46 13.60 -3.81
CA ASP A 148 -33.93 14.95 -3.99
C ASP A 148 -33.19 15.47 -2.75
N SER A 149 -31.89 15.70 -2.91
CA SER A 149 -31.14 16.58 -2.03
C SER A 149 -30.52 17.64 -2.92
N ASP A 150 -30.98 18.86 -2.74
CA ASP A 150 -30.48 20.02 -3.46
C ASP A 150 -28.98 20.19 -3.19
N HIS A 151 -28.21 20.32 -4.27
CA HIS A 151 -26.75 20.40 -4.27
C HIS A 151 -26.29 21.77 -4.78
N SER A 152 -27.14 22.78 -4.63
CA SER A 152 -26.87 24.19 -4.94
C SER A 152 -25.63 24.77 -4.24
N TRP A 153 -25.07 24.10 -3.22
CA TRP A 153 -23.87 24.49 -2.48
C TRP A 153 -22.55 23.92 -3.02
N LEU A 154 -22.59 22.94 -3.92
CA LEU A 154 -21.39 22.30 -4.49
C LEU A 154 -20.56 23.20 -5.43
N PRO A 155 -21.14 24.10 -6.24
CA PRO A 155 -20.36 25.00 -7.10
C PRO A 155 -19.47 25.94 -6.28
N ASP A 156 -19.99 26.52 -5.19
CA ASP A 156 -19.26 27.48 -4.35
C ASP A 156 -18.06 26.87 -3.62
N MET A 157 -18.15 25.59 -3.22
CA MET A 157 -17.00 24.89 -2.61
C MET A 157 -15.97 24.47 -3.66
N ALA A 158 -16.39 24.11 -4.87
CA ALA A 158 -15.49 23.76 -5.96
C ALA A 158 -14.72 24.99 -6.47
N GLU A 159 -15.38 26.15 -6.57
CA GLU A 159 -14.73 27.41 -6.96
C GLU A 159 -13.72 27.89 -5.91
N LYS A 160 -14.05 27.80 -4.61
CA LYS A 160 -13.10 28.12 -3.53
C LYS A 160 -11.89 27.20 -3.51
N ALA A 161 -12.09 25.90 -3.75
CA ALA A 161 -10.98 24.94 -3.84
C ALA A 161 -10.10 25.20 -5.06
N MET A 162 -10.69 25.55 -6.22
CA MET A 162 -9.92 25.90 -7.42
C MET A 162 -9.19 27.24 -7.30
N ALA A 163 -9.75 28.22 -6.58
CA ALA A 163 -9.07 29.48 -6.29
C ALA A 163 -7.84 29.26 -5.40
N SER A 164 -7.97 28.44 -4.34
CA SER A 164 -6.84 28.05 -3.47
C SER A 164 -5.73 27.35 -4.25
N LEU A 165 -6.08 26.42 -5.15
CA LEU A 165 -5.11 25.69 -5.98
C LEU A 165 -4.39 26.59 -6.98
N LYS A 166 -5.09 27.56 -7.59
CA LYS A 166 -4.46 28.53 -8.49
C LYS A 166 -3.49 29.45 -7.75
N GLU A 167 -3.81 29.84 -6.53
CA GLU A 167 -2.94 30.68 -5.69
C GLU A 167 -1.68 29.94 -5.25
N GLU A 168 -1.79 28.64 -4.98
CA GLU A 168 -0.66 27.78 -4.60
C GLU A 168 0.28 27.51 -5.78
N VAL A 169 -0.27 27.23 -6.97
CA VAL A 169 0.52 27.06 -8.22
C VAL A 169 1.22 28.36 -8.64
N ALA A 170 0.60 29.53 -8.43
CA ALA A 170 1.22 30.83 -8.70
C ALA A 170 2.41 31.13 -7.77
N ARG A 171 2.36 30.67 -6.52
CA ARG A 171 3.50 30.79 -5.58
C ARG A 171 4.66 29.88 -5.97
N GLU A 172 4.37 28.69 -6.48
CA GLU A 172 5.39 27.71 -6.90
C GLU A 172 6.07 28.10 -8.22
N SER A 173 5.36 28.83 -9.10
CA SER A 173 5.89 29.33 -10.37
C SER A 173 6.58 30.71 -10.27
N ALA A 174 6.52 31.38 -9.11
CA ALA A 174 7.17 32.67 -8.86
C ALA A 174 8.63 32.57 -8.36
N VAL A 175 9.26 31.39 -8.37
CA VAL A 175 10.68 31.21 -8.05
C VAL A 175 11.50 30.97 -9.33
N PRO A 176 11.98 32.02 -10.03
CA PRO A 176 13.04 31.91 -11.01
C PRO A 176 14.41 31.91 -10.32
N GLY A 177 15.31 31.01 -10.76
CA GLY A 177 16.53 30.64 -10.03
C GLY A 177 17.76 31.55 -10.14
N GLU A 178 18.79 31.18 -9.38
CA GLU A 178 20.20 31.60 -9.49
C GLU A 178 21.03 30.38 -8.99
N GLY A 179 21.94 29.74 -9.73
CA GLY A 179 22.96 30.32 -10.59
C GLY A 179 24.22 30.64 -9.78
N ARG A 180 25.07 29.65 -9.45
CA ARG A 180 26.45 29.92 -9.02
C ARG A 180 27.48 28.94 -9.62
N PRO A 181 28.52 29.43 -10.33
CA PRO A 181 29.51 28.62 -11.07
C PRO A 181 30.63 28.07 -10.15
N PRO A 182 31.50 27.17 -10.65
CA PRO A 182 32.42 26.39 -9.83
C PRO A 182 33.63 27.23 -9.37
N LYS A 183 34.09 27.01 -8.14
CA LYS A 183 35.38 27.51 -7.68
C LYS A 183 36.47 26.48 -7.96
N SER A 184 37.31 26.78 -8.95
CA SER A 184 38.65 26.24 -9.11
C SER A 184 39.70 27.26 -8.63
N ALA A 185 40.91 26.75 -8.38
CA ALA A 185 42.19 27.39 -7.99
C ALA A 185 42.44 27.52 -6.47
N SER A 186 43.61 27.17 -5.91
CA SER A 186 44.83 26.54 -6.45
C SER A 186 45.84 26.28 -5.30
N SER A 187 46.68 25.26 -5.48
CA SER A 187 48.13 25.23 -5.19
C SER A 187 48.69 25.20 -3.75
N GLY A 188 49.56 24.20 -3.52
CA GLY A 188 50.59 24.11 -2.46
C GLY A 188 50.27 23.00 -1.46
N LEU A 189 51.12 22.00 -1.16
CA LEU A 189 52.55 21.85 -1.32
C LEU A 189 52.88 20.34 -1.14
N GLU A 190 53.81 19.85 -1.95
CA GLU A 190 54.87 18.86 -1.65
C GLU A 190 54.57 17.41 -1.20
N ALA A 191 55.44 16.55 -1.73
CA ALA A 191 55.48 15.11 -1.65
C ALA A 191 56.07 14.61 -0.32
N ASP A 192 55.73 13.39 0.10
CA ASP A 192 56.61 12.23 -0.14
C ASP A 192 55.97 10.90 0.32
N PRO A 193 56.41 9.76 -0.27
CA PRO A 193 55.76 8.46 -0.15
C PRO A 193 56.31 7.66 1.03
N ILE A 194 55.45 6.91 1.72
CA ILE A 194 55.91 5.88 2.66
C ILE A 194 55.39 4.52 2.19
N THR A 195 56.37 3.71 1.79
CA THR A 195 56.38 2.32 1.36
C THR A 195 55.72 1.37 2.38
N PRO A 196 55.20 0.20 1.93
CA PRO A 196 54.64 -0.81 2.81
C PRO A 196 55.75 -1.66 3.44
N PRO A 197 55.58 -2.17 4.68
CA PRO A 197 56.52 -3.15 5.22
C PRO A 197 56.24 -4.55 4.64
N GLU A 198 57.27 -5.09 3.98
CA GLU A 198 57.40 -6.49 3.58
C GLU A 198 57.52 -7.44 4.78
N ASP A 199 57.05 -8.67 4.56
CA ASP A 199 57.50 -9.95 5.09
C ASP A 199 58.46 -9.96 6.31
N VAL A 200 57.92 -10.38 7.45
CA VAL A 200 58.73 -11.04 8.49
C VAL A 200 58.40 -12.53 8.53
N ARG A 201 59.38 -13.25 8.01
CA ARG A 201 59.59 -14.70 7.97
C ARG A 201 59.22 -15.43 9.27
N LYS A 202 58.64 -16.63 9.09
CA LYS A 202 58.80 -17.76 10.03
C LYS A 202 60.28 -17.97 10.37
N PRO A 203 60.57 -18.51 11.55
CA PRO A 203 61.29 -19.77 11.55
C PRO A 203 60.59 -20.85 12.38
N ALA A 204 60.94 -22.07 12.01
CA ALA A 204 60.55 -23.31 12.63
C ALA A 204 61.28 -23.57 13.97
N ILE A 205 60.84 -24.66 14.62
CA ILE A 205 61.55 -25.51 15.60
C ILE A 205 61.24 -25.19 17.07
N GLY A 206 60.69 -26.22 17.73
CA GLY A 206 60.37 -26.31 19.16
C GLY A 206 59.26 -27.32 19.37
#